data_AF-A0A2E5ET96-F1
#
_entry.id   AF-A0A2E5ET96-F1
#
_cell.length_a   1.000
_cell.length_b   1.000
_cell.length_c   1.000
_cell.angle_alpha   90.00
_cell.angle_beta   90.00
_cell.angle_gamma   90.00
#
_symmetry.space_group_name_H-M   'P 1'
#
loop_
_entity.id
_entity.type
_entity.pdbx_description
1 polymer ?
#
loop_
_entity_poly.entity_id
_entity_poly.type
_entity_poly.pdbx_seq_one_letter_code
_entity_poly.pdbx_strand_id
1 'polypeptide(L)'
;MLLAVRLFIYLSLLFGTLWFGYATYRDYSLLMIDAVGSESESQKKAEMETRLQKAVEPKAEDTPEDEAGIIDLSLMVDEEEDYRAIRVNKNVSRHYVRLIGNTIAFCVLLTIAGFLCAQDFGDVLRFRMNQKIQYVDEASELNEDAEKGIYLMKRGKHQGALEILRKVVEQNPDAWEAQLCIAEHYDRTKENWTQAVSEYEDLLQMEMPAEKWGWTAIRLCNIYTGKLNEIGRPLLILKKLAIELPHTPAGVKAQKRLAMVEAARAAARSQAELGGPSGV
;
A
#
# COMPACT_ATOMS: atom_id res chain seq x y z
N MET A 1 -16.03 -0.20 6.32
CA MET A 1 -15.73 1.24 6.43
C MET A 1 -14.54 1.67 5.58
N LEU A 2 -13.38 1.00 5.67
CA LEU A 2 -12.16 1.32 4.88
C LEU A 2 -12.39 1.35 3.35
N LEU A 3 -13.20 0.44 2.81
CA LEU A 3 -13.45 0.33 1.37
C LEU A 3 -14.25 1.52 0.80
N ALA A 4 -15.20 2.06 1.56
CA ALA A 4 -15.97 3.25 1.18
C ALA A 4 -15.10 4.52 1.18
N VAL A 5 -14.17 4.63 2.14
CA VAL A 5 -13.21 5.74 2.20
C VAL A 5 -12.26 5.70 1.00
N ARG A 6 -11.74 4.52 0.64
CA ARG A 6 -10.89 4.36 -0.56
C ARG A 6 -11.64 4.74 -1.84
N LEU A 7 -12.88 4.27 -2.01
CA LEU A 7 -13.72 4.62 -3.16
C LEU A 7 -13.91 6.14 -3.29
N PHE A 8 -14.17 6.82 -2.16
CA PHE A 8 -14.33 8.27 -2.15
C PHE A 8 -13.05 9.01 -2.55
N ILE A 9 -11.88 8.54 -2.09
CA ILE A 9 -10.57 9.08 -2.47
C ILE A 9 -10.34 8.92 -3.98
N TYR A 10 -10.63 7.73 -4.54
CA TYR A 10 -10.49 7.50 -5.98
C TYR A 10 -11.42 8.38 -6.83
N LEU A 11 -12.68 8.52 -6.41
CA LEU A 11 -13.63 9.41 -7.10
C LEU A 11 -13.19 10.87 -7.05
N SER A 12 -12.64 11.32 -5.91
CA SER A 12 -12.12 12.68 -5.76
C SER A 12 -10.89 12.91 -6.65
N LEU A 13 -9.98 11.92 -6.73
CA LEU A 13 -8.80 11.99 -7.61
C LEU A 13 -9.19 11.98 -9.09
N LEU A 14 -10.15 11.13 -9.49
CA LEU A 14 -10.66 11.07 -10.85
C LEU A 14 -11.33 12.39 -11.25
N PHE A 15 -12.14 12.97 -10.36
CA PHE A 15 -12.75 14.26 -10.61
C PHE A 15 -11.69 15.37 -10.73
N GLY A 16 -10.67 15.35 -9.89
CA GLY A 16 -9.54 16.26 -9.96
C GLY A 16 -8.79 16.16 -11.29
N THR A 17 -8.43 14.96 -11.73
CA THR A 17 -7.70 14.78 -13.00
C THR A 17 -8.53 15.20 -14.21
N LEU A 18 -9.83 14.90 -14.23
CA LEU A 18 -10.73 15.37 -15.29
C LEU A 18 -10.87 16.90 -15.31
N TRP A 19 -10.99 17.53 -14.15
CA TRP A 19 -11.10 18.98 -14.03
C TRP A 19 -9.82 19.69 -14.50
N PHE A 20 -8.65 19.29 -14.01
CA PHE A 20 -7.37 19.88 -14.39
C PHE A 20 -7.02 19.59 -15.85
N GLY A 21 -7.34 18.38 -16.35
CA GLY A 21 -7.18 18.05 -17.77
C GLY A 21 -8.04 18.95 -18.67
N TYR A 22 -9.32 19.12 -18.33
CA TYR A 22 -10.22 20.02 -19.06
C TYR A 22 -9.76 21.49 -19.00
N ALA A 23 -9.32 21.97 -17.83
CA ALA A 23 -8.81 23.33 -17.68
C ALA A 23 -7.56 23.57 -18.54
N THR A 24 -6.63 22.61 -18.57
CA THR A 24 -5.43 22.65 -19.41
C THR A 24 -5.79 22.67 -20.89
N TYR A 25 -6.72 21.81 -21.31
CA TYR A 25 -7.20 21.77 -22.69
C TYR A 25 -7.85 23.09 -23.12
N ARG A 26 -8.70 23.68 -22.27
CA ARG A 26 -9.35 24.97 -22.53
C ARG A 26 -8.34 26.11 -22.63
N ASP A 27 -7.37 26.17 -21.72
CA ASP A 27 -6.38 27.25 -21.74
C ASP A 27 -5.43 27.09 -22.94
N TYR A 28 -5.13 25.85 -23.36
CA TYR A 28 -4.40 25.57 -24.60
C TYR A 28 -5.19 25.98 -25.85
N SER A 29 -6.49 25.68 -25.92
CA SER A 29 -7.31 26.05 -27.08
C SER A 29 -7.43 27.56 -27.24
N LEU A 30 -7.51 28.31 -26.14
CA LEU A 30 -7.49 29.78 -26.17
C LEU A 30 -6.18 30.33 -26.71
N LEU A 31 -5.03 29.78 -26.28
CA LEU A 31 -3.72 30.19 -26.81
C LEU A 31 -3.59 29.91 -28.31
N MET A 32 -4.14 28.80 -28.80
CA MET A 32 -4.13 28.48 -30.24
C MET A 32 -5.01 29.43 -31.06
N ILE A 33 -6.16 29.86 -30.52
CA ILE A 33 -7.03 30.85 -31.18
C ILE A 33 -6.31 32.20 -31.28
N ASP A 34 -5.64 32.64 -30.21
CA ASP A 34 -4.88 33.89 -30.20
C ASP A 34 -3.69 33.84 -31.18
N ALA A 35 -2.97 32.71 -31.24
CA ALA A 35 -1.84 32.53 -32.16
C ALA A 35 -2.28 32.63 -33.64
N VAL A 36 -3.34 31.91 -34.01
CA VAL A 36 -3.89 31.95 -35.39
C VAL A 36 -4.42 33.34 -35.74
N GLY A 37 -5.03 34.05 -34.78
CA GLY A 37 -5.47 35.43 -34.96
C GLY A 37 -4.31 36.38 -35.27
N SER A 38 -3.19 36.25 -34.53
CA SER A 38 -2.02 37.10 -34.70
C SER A 38 -1.32 36.91 -36.06
N GLU A 39 -1.24 35.67 -36.55
CA GLU A 39 -0.68 35.38 -37.88
C GLU A 39 -1.53 36.02 -38.99
N SER A 40 -2.86 35.98 -38.87
CA SER A 40 -3.76 36.61 -39.84
C SER A 40 -3.61 38.15 -39.87
N GLU A 41 -3.44 38.79 -38.71
CA GLU A 41 -3.19 40.23 -38.65
C GLU A 41 -1.83 40.62 -39.24
N SER A 42 -0.78 39.83 -38.96
CA SER A 42 0.55 40.07 -39.53
C SER A 42 0.56 39.95 -41.06
N GLN A 43 -0.16 38.97 -41.61
CA GLN A 43 -0.32 38.80 -43.07
C GLN A 43 -1.07 39.98 -43.70
N LYS A 44 -2.17 40.43 -43.07
CA LYS A 44 -2.92 41.61 -43.54
C LYS A 44 -2.08 42.88 -43.52
N LYS A 45 -1.24 43.07 -42.49
CA LYS A 45 -0.32 44.21 -42.38
C LYS A 45 0.74 44.18 -43.49
N ALA A 46 1.39 43.04 -43.71
CA ALA A 46 2.37 42.86 -44.79
C ALA A 46 1.74 43.10 -46.18
N GLU A 47 0.52 42.63 -46.40
CA GLU A 47 -0.21 42.83 -47.65
C GLU A 47 -0.60 44.30 -47.87
N MET A 48 -0.99 45.01 -46.80
CA MET A 48 -1.27 46.45 -46.82
C MET A 48 -0.01 47.30 -47.08
N GLU A 49 1.12 46.98 -46.43
CA GLU A 49 2.41 47.64 -46.66
C GLU A 49 2.87 47.46 -48.11
N THR A 50 2.74 46.25 -48.66
CA THR A 50 3.05 45.96 -50.07
C THR A 50 2.18 46.78 -51.02
N ARG A 51 0.89 46.95 -50.70
CA ARG A 51 -0.04 47.79 -51.49
C ARG A 51 0.32 49.27 -51.43
N LEU A 52 0.69 49.78 -50.25
CA LEU A 52 1.12 51.16 -50.08
C LEU A 52 2.43 51.43 -50.83
N GLN A 53 3.41 50.53 -50.75
CA GLN A 53 4.68 50.67 -51.46
C GLN A 53 4.49 50.69 -52.98
N LYS A 54 3.57 49.87 -53.50
CA LYS A 54 3.19 49.87 -54.92
C LYS A 54 2.42 51.12 -55.35
N ALA A 55 1.69 51.76 -54.44
CA ALA A 55 0.96 53.00 -54.72
C ALA A 55 1.88 54.24 -54.73
N VAL A 56 3.04 54.17 -54.07
CA VAL A 56 4.04 55.25 -53.99
C VAL A 56 5.07 55.17 -55.13
N GLU A 57 5.08 54.11 -55.95
CA GLU A 57 5.86 54.11 -57.20
C GLU A 57 5.42 55.29 -58.09
N PRO A 58 6.30 56.27 -58.35
CA PRO A 58 5.92 57.46 -59.07
C PRO A 58 5.59 57.10 -60.51
N LYS A 59 4.34 57.35 -60.92
CA LYS A 59 4.01 57.47 -62.34
C LYS A 59 4.84 58.64 -62.86
N ALA A 60 5.90 58.31 -63.60
CA ALA A 60 6.74 59.29 -64.28
C ALA A 60 5.89 60.02 -65.33
N GLU A 61 5.37 61.19 -64.99
CA GLU A 61 4.91 62.17 -65.95
C GLU A 61 5.08 63.57 -65.33
N ASP A 62 5.71 64.43 -66.12
CA ASP A 62 6.34 65.70 -65.78
C ASP A 62 5.43 66.75 -65.13
N THR A 63 6.04 67.58 -64.26
CA THR A 63 5.99 69.07 -64.13
C THR A 63 5.91 69.61 -62.69
N PRO A 64 6.46 70.82 -62.43
CA PRO A 64 7.20 71.12 -61.20
C PRO A 64 6.40 71.93 -60.16
N GLU A 65 6.99 71.91 -58.96
CA GLU A 65 7.03 72.98 -57.96
C GLU A 65 5.70 73.63 -57.57
N ASP A 66 5.16 73.22 -56.42
CA ASP A 66 4.88 74.18 -55.33
C ASP A 66 4.66 73.45 -54.00
N GLU A 67 5.37 73.94 -52.99
CA GLU A 67 5.40 73.50 -51.60
C GLU A 67 4.05 73.70 -50.90
N ALA A 68 3.62 72.73 -50.08
CA ALA A 68 3.17 73.00 -48.71
C ALA A 68 2.65 71.74 -48.02
N GLY A 69 3.27 71.41 -46.88
CA GLY A 69 2.56 70.94 -45.70
C GLY A 69 2.04 69.51 -45.72
N ILE A 70 2.90 68.52 -46.01
CA ILE A 70 2.61 67.15 -45.61
C ILE A 70 2.91 67.05 -44.12
N ILE A 71 1.84 67.18 -43.33
CA ILE A 71 1.83 66.86 -41.90
C ILE A 71 2.29 65.41 -41.77
N ASP A 72 3.41 65.22 -41.06
CA ASP A 72 4.01 63.93 -40.74
C ASP A 72 3.09 63.15 -39.79
N LEU A 73 2.06 62.55 -40.38
CA LEU A 73 1.08 61.70 -39.70
C LEU A 73 1.68 60.31 -39.35
N SER A 74 2.90 60.03 -39.82
CA SER A 74 3.59 58.76 -39.54
C SER A 74 4.09 58.69 -38.08
N LEU A 75 4.46 59.83 -37.51
CA LEU A 75 5.05 59.91 -36.17
C LEU A 75 4.03 59.80 -35.02
N MET A 76 2.72 59.90 -35.28
CA MET A 76 1.67 59.69 -34.27
C MET A 76 1.06 58.28 -34.26
N VAL A 77 1.36 57.43 -35.24
CA VAL A 77 0.85 56.04 -35.30
C VAL A 77 1.75 55.08 -34.50
N ASP A 78 3.03 55.39 -34.34
CA ASP A 78 4.00 54.51 -33.67
C ASP A 78 3.80 54.41 -32.14
N GLU A 79 3.32 55.48 -31.48
CA GLU A 79 3.12 55.42 -30.01
C GLU A 79 1.93 54.54 -29.60
N GLU A 80 0.82 54.50 -30.36
CA GLU A 80 -0.33 53.65 -30.02
C GLU A 80 -0.07 52.15 -30.24
N GLU A 81 0.75 51.77 -31.23
CA GLU A 81 1.12 50.37 -31.49
C GLU A 81 1.95 49.79 -30.33
N ASP A 82 2.88 50.56 -29.77
CA ASP A 82 3.71 50.11 -28.65
C ASP A 82 2.88 49.86 -27.37
N TYR A 83 1.88 50.71 -27.08
CA TYR A 83 0.97 50.48 -25.95
C TYR A 83 0.02 49.29 -26.16
N ARG A 84 -0.33 48.93 -27.41
CA ARG A 84 -1.13 47.72 -27.70
C ARG A 84 -0.27 46.47 -27.56
N ALA A 85 0.97 46.46 -28.06
CA ALA A 85 1.89 45.34 -27.93
C ALA A 85 2.18 44.99 -26.45
N ILE A 86 2.35 46.00 -25.59
CA ILE A 86 2.58 45.81 -24.14
C ILE A 86 1.33 45.22 -23.43
N ARG A 87 0.11 45.61 -23.83
CA ARG A 87 -1.13 45.07 -23.23
C ARG A 87 -1.44 43.63 -23.64
N VAL A 88 -1.17 43.27 -24.91
CA VAL A 88 -1.37 41.90 -25.41
C VAL A 88 -0.44 40.92 -24.68
N ASN A 89 0.83 41.30 -24.45
CA ASN A 89 1.82 40.47 -23.78
C ASN A 89 1.44 40.12 -22.30
N LYS A 90 0.78 41.03 -21.58
CA LYS A 90 0.39 40.81 -20.17
C LYS A 90 -0.79 39.82 -20.00
N ASN A 91 -1.61 39.64 -21.02
CA ASN A 91 -2.69 38.66 -21.00
C ASN A 91 -2.18 37.26 -21.36
N VAL A 92 -1.34 37.16 -22.38
CA VAL A 92 -0.72 35.91 -22.82
C VAL A 92 0.12 35.28 -21.69
N SER A 93 0.92 36.08 -20.97
CA SER A 93 1.72 35.58 -19.85
C SER A 93 0.88 34.99 -18.70
N ARG A 94 -0.31 35.54 -18.42
CA ARG A 94 -1.21 34.98 -17.40
C ARG A 94 -1.82 33.65 -17.81
N HIS A 95 -2.19 33.49 -19.07
CA HIS A 95 -2.69 32.20 -19.60
C HIS A 95 -1.59 31.15 -19.60
N TYR A 96 -0.37 31.53 -19.94
CA TYR A 96 0.79 30.64 -19.95
C TYR A 96 1.16 30.14 -18.54
N VAL A 97 1.21 31.03 -17.55
CA VAL A 97 1.49 30.65 -16.15
C VAL A 97 0.40 29.72 -15.61
N ARG A 98 -0.88 29.98 -15.93
CA ARG A 98 -1.99 29.10 -15.53
C ARG A 98 -1.92 27.74 -16.21
N LEU A 99 -1.59 27.69 -17.50
CA LEU A 99 -1.41 26.46 -18.26
C LEU A 99 -0.32 25.59 -17.65
N ILE A 100 0.86 26.16 -17.37
CA ILE A 100 1.97 25.44 -16.73
C ILE A 100 1.55 24.93 -15.35
N GLY A 101 0.92 25.77 -14.54
CA GLY A 101 0.43 25.38 -13.21
C GLY A 101 -0.55 24.21 -13.25
N ASN A 102 -1.53 24.25 -14.16
CA ASN A 102 -2.51 23.18 -14.34
C ASN A 102 -1.87 21.90 -14.86
N THR A 103 -0.89 22.00 -15.76
CA THR A 103 -0.17 20.84 -16.31
C THR A 103 0.64 20.13 -15.22
N ILE A 104 1.37 20.90 -14.39
CA ILE A 104 2.13 20.34 -13.26
C ILE A 104 1.18 19.66 -12.27
N ALA A 105 0.08 20.33 -11.90
CA ALA A 105 -0.92 19.76 -10.98
C ALA A 105 -1.52 18.46 -11.52
N PHE A 106 -1.83 18.40 -12.81
CA PHE A 106 -2.33 17.20 -13.48
C PHE A 106 -1.32 16.04 -13.43
N CYS A 107 -0.04 16.31 -13.74
CA CYS A 107 1.01 15.29 -13.65
C CYS A 107 1.17 14.73 -12.23
N VAL A 108 1.19 15.60 -11.21
CA VAL A 108 1.29 15.19 -9.80
C VAL A 108 0.10 14.32 -9.39
N LEU A 109 -1.12 14.70 -9.77
CA LEU A 109 -2.33 13.90 -9.50
C LEU A 109 -2.26 12.52 -10.15
N LEU A 110 -1.77 12.42 -11.39
CA LEU A 110 -1.60 11.13 -12.07
C LEU A 110 -0.57 10.24 -11.36
N THR A 111 0.55 10.81 -10.88
CA THR A 111 1.55 10.03 -10.13
C THR A 111 0.97 9.51 -8.81
N ILE A 112 0.24 10.33 -8.06
CA ILE A 112 -0.40 9.93 -6.81
C ILE A 112 -1.45 8.83 -7.07
N ALA A 113 -2.29 9.00 -8.08
CA ALA A 113 -3.28 8.01 -8.47
C ALA A 113 -2.63 6.69 -8.91
N GLY A 114 -1.57 6.75 -9.72
CA GLY A 114 -0.79 5.59 -10.14
C GLY A 114 -0.17 4.83 -8.97
N PHE A 115 0.38 5.54 -7.99
CA PHE A 115 0.96 4.94 -6.79
C PHE A 115 -0.08 4.25 -5.91
N LEU A 116 -1.24 4.88 -5.68
CA LEU A 116 -2.37 4.29 -4.95
C LEU A 116 -2.89 3.02 -5.65
N CYS A 117 -3.08 3.10 -6.97
CA CYS A 117 -3.45 1.95 -7.79
C CYS A 117 -2.41 0.83 -7.68
N ALA A 118 -1.11 1.15 -7.69
CA ALA A 118 -0.06 0.14 -7.56
C ALA A 118 -0.05 -0.54 -6.18
N GLN A 119 -0.34 0.19 -5.10
CA GLN A 119 -0.47 -0.39 -3.75
C GLN A 119 -1.66 -1.35 -3.66
N ASP A 120 -2.84 -0.93 -4.14
CA ASP A 120 -4.03 -1.78 -4.14
C ASP A 120 -3.87 -2.96 -5.10
N PHE A 121 -3.24 -2.76 -6.26
CA PHE A 121 -2.91 -3.85 -7.17
C PHE A 121 -1.88 -4.80 -6.56
N GLY A 122 -0.97 -4.29 -5.73
CA GLY A 122 -0.04 -5.08 -4.91
C GLY A 122 -0.76 -5.95 -3.88
N ASP A 123 -1.78 -5.43 -3.21
CA ASP A 123 -2.61 -6.21 -2.27
C ASP A 123 -3.48 -7.25 -2.99
N VAL A 124 -4.05 -6.90 -4.15
CA VAL A 124 -4.81 -7.84 -5.00
C VAL A 124 -3.90 -8.89 -5.60
N LEU A 125 -2.71 -8.51 -6.06
CA LEU A 125 -1.68 -9.45 -6.53
C LEU A 125 -1.17 -10.30 -5.39
N ARG A 126 -0.98 -9.79 -4.17
CA ARG A 126 -0.64 -10.63 -3.00
C ARG A 126 -1.76 -11.61 -2.69
N PHE A 127 -3.02 -11.19 -2.79
CA PHE A 127 -4.17 -12.07 -2.62
C PHE A 127 -4.24 -13.15 -3.72
N ARG A 128 -3.83 -12.83 -4.95
CA ARG A 128 -3.86 -13.75 -6.11
C ARG A 128 -2.59 -14.60 -6.25
N MET A 129 -1.43 -14.08 -5.85
CA MET A 129 -0.11 -14.74 -5.90
C MET A 129 0.20 -15.54 -4.63
N ASN A 130 -0.57 -15.37 -3.55
CA ASN A 130 -0.73 -16.42 -2.52
C ASN A 130 -1.37 -17.72 -3.08
N GLN A 131 -1.47 -17.86 -4.41
CA GLN A 131 -2.06 -19.01 -5.07
C GLN A 131 -1.28 -19.55 -6.27
N LYS A 132 -0.01 -19.14 -6.54
CA LYS A 132 0.92 -19.86 -7.44
C LYS A 132 2.27 -19.16 -7.60
N ILE A 133 3.29 -19.64 -6.88
CA ILE A 133 4.62 -19.86 -7.47
C ILE A 133 5.05 -21.25 -6.95
N GLN A 134 4.58 -22.30 -7.64
CA GLN A 134 5.07 -23.66 -7.42
C GLN A 134 6.35 -23.83 -8.26
N TYR A 135 7.50 -23.87 -7.59
CA TYR A 135 8.69 -24.53 -8.13
C TYR A 135 8.53 -26.01 -7.83
N VAL A 136 8.20 -26.82 -8.84
CA VAL A 136 7.97 -28.26 -8.69
C VAL A 136 9.31 -28.98 -8.51
N ASP A 137 9.76 -29.08 -7.26
CA ASP A 137 10.58 -30.18 -6.74
C ASP A 137 9.66 -31.18 -6.02
N GLU A 138 10.11 -32.39 -5.68
CA GLU A 138 9.30 -33.34 -4.87
C GLU A 138 8.88 -32.75 -3.52
N ALA A 139 9.65 -31.79 -2.97
CA ALA A 139 9.25 -30.98 -1.82
C ALA A 139 8.03 -30.07 -2.09
N SER A 140 7.73 -29.77 -3.36
CA SER A 140 6.61 -28.94 -3.80
C SER A 140 5.30 -29.70 -3.96
N GLU A 141 5.31 -30.98 -4.32
CA GLU A 141 4.08 -31.80 -4.27
C GLU A 141 3.66 -32.00 -2.82
N LEU A 142 4.64 -32.23 -1.94
CA LEU A 142 4.42 -32.31 -0.51
C LEU A 142 3.91 -30.98 0.07
N ASN A 143 4.42 -29.84 -0.40
CA ASN A 143 3.84 -28.54 -0.07
C ASN A 143 2.41 -28.37 -0.63
N GLU A 144 2.11 -28.88 -1.83
CA GLU A 144 0.74 -28.79 -2.39
C GLU A 144 -0.27 -29.61 -1.58
N ASP A 145 0.08 -30.84 -1.20
CA ASP A 145 -0.77 -31.67 -0.36
C ASP A 145 -0.88 -31.09 1.07
N ALA A 146 0.19 -30.52 1.62
CA ALA A 146 0.15 -29.79 2.88
C ALA A 146 -0.81 -28.61 2.80
N GLU A 147 -0.67 -27.75 1.79
CA GLU A 147 -1.52 -26.59 1.56
C GLU A 147 -2.98 -26.97 1.37
N LYS A 148 -3.24 -28.02 0.58
CA LYS A 148 -4.57 -28.57 0.34
C LYS A 148 -5.19 -29.10 1.63
N GLY A 149 -4.43 -29.84 2.43
CA GLY A 149 -4.85 -30.32 3.74
C GLY A 149 -5.21 -29.17 4.69
N ILE A 150 -4.33 -28.18 4.82
CA ILE A 150 -4.54 -26.98 5.63
C ILE A 150 -5.78 -26.20 5.14
N TYR A 151 -5.96 -26.08 3.82
CA TYR A 151 -7.11 -25.43 3.23
C TYR A 151 -8.42 -26.14 3.55
N LEU A 152 -8.46 -27.48 3.41
CA LEU A 152 -9.62 -28.28 3.78
C LEU A 152 -9.93 -28.18 5.27
N MET A 153 -8.90 -28.12 6.11
CA MET A 153 -9.04 -27.90 7.56
C MET A 153 -9.71 -26.56 7.87
N LYS A 154 -9.28 -25.47 7.22
CA LYS A 154 -9.88 -24.13 7.34
C LYS A 154 -11.33 -24.08 6.86
N ARG A 155 -11.71 -24.95 5.91
CA ARG A 155 -13.08 -25.09 5.39
C ARG A 155 -13.99 -25.99 6.25
N GLY A 156 -13.48 -26.55 7.35
CA GLY A 156 -14.23 -27.44 8.23
C GLY A 156 -14.36 -28.88 7.71
N LYS A 157 -13.66 -29.24 6.62
CA LYS A 157 -13.64 -30.61 6.07
C LYS A 157 -12.57 -31.44 6.78
N HIS A 158 -12.77 -31.67 8.07
CA HIS A 158 -11.73 -32.18 8.97
C HIS A 158 -11.23 -33.59 8.63
N GLN A 159 -12.12 -34.53 8.29
CA GLN A 159 -11.74 -35.92 8.08
C GLN A 159 -10.79 -36.09 6.88
N GLY A 160 -11.18 -35.58 5.71
CA GLY A 160 -10.31 -35.61 4.52
C GLY A 160 -9.06 -34.74 4.65
N ALA A 161 -9.11 -33.67 5.46
CA ALA A 161 -7.93 -32.86 5.76
C ALA A 161 -6.89 -33.63 6.57
N LEU A 162 -7.32 -34.33 7.63
CA LEU A 162 -6.42 -35.11 8.49
C LEU A 162 -5.73 -36.23 7.71
N GLU A 163 -6.44 -36.93 6.83
CA GLU A 163 -5.86 -38.00 6.01
C GLU A 163 -4.74 -37.48 5.11
N ILE A 164 -4.92 -36.31 4.50
CA ILE A 164 -3.89 -35.68 3.66
C ILE A 164 -2.72 -35.20 4.52
N LEU A 165 -3.00 -34.48 5.61
CA LEU A 165 -1.95 -33.92 6.48
C LEU A 165 -1.10 -35.02 7.15
N ARG A 166 -1.70 -36.14 7.54
CA ARG A 166 -0.94 -37.27 8.11
C ARG A 166 0.02 -37.87 7.08
N LYS A 167 -0.42 -38.04 5.83
CA LYS A 167 0.47 -38.51 4.75
C LYS A 167 1.63 -37.54 4.51
N VAL A 168 1.36 -36.23 4.57
CA VAL A 168 2.40 -35.20 4.45
C VAL A 168 3.44 -35.33 5.56
N VAL A 169 3.01 -35.49 6.83
CA VAL A 169 3.94 -35.63 7.96
C VAL A 169 4.71 -36.96 7.91
N GLU A 170 4.07 -38.05 7.44
CA GLU A 170 4.74 -39.35 7.23
C GLU A 170 5.83 -39.27 6.15
N GLN A 171 5.58 -38.52 5.07
CA GLN A 171 6.52 -38.34 3.97
C GLN A 171 7.61 -37.31 4.29
N ASN A 172 7.27 -36.30 5.08
CA ASN A 172 8.20 -35.27 5.53
C ASN A 172 8.01 -34.97 7.03
N PRO A 173 8.84 -35.60 7.87
CA PRO A 173 8.83 -35.37 9.31
C PRO A 173 9.18 -33.94 9.73
N ASP A 174 9.66 -33.07 8.84
CA ASP A 174 9.98 -31.67 9.14
C ASP A 174 8.83 -30.71 8.79
N ALA A 175 7.70 -31.22 8.29
CA ALA A 175 6.51 -30.44 7.92
C ALA A 175 5.72 -29.93 9.14
N TRP A 176 6.33 -29.03 9.92
CA TRP A 176 5.77 -28.53 11.18
C TRP A 176 4.42 -27.80 11.01
N GLU A 177 4.14 -27.19 9.85
CA GLU A 177 2.86 -26.54 9.59
C GLU A 177 1.69 -27.53 9.51
N ALA A 178 1.93 -28.68 8.86
CA ALA A 178 0.96 -29.77 8.75
C ALA A 178 0.69 -30.39 10.13
N GLN A 179 1.77 -30.69 10.86
CA GLN A 179 1.70 -31.22 12.22
C GLN A 179 0.99 -30.26 13.18
N LEU A 180 1.25 -28.95 13.08
CA LEU A 180 0.56 -27.92 13.87
C LEU A 180 -0.95 -27.92 13.59
N CYS A 181 -1.35 -28.05 12.32
CA CYS A 181 -2.76 -28.11 11.96
C CYS A 181 -3.46 -29.36 12.49
N ILE A 182 -2.76 -30.51 12.53
CA ILE A 182 -3.26 -31.73 13.17
C ILE A 182 -3.44 -31.51 14.68
N ALA A 183 -2.42 -30.98 15.37
CA ALA A 183 -2.47 -30.68 16.80
C ALA A 183 -3.61 -29.70 17.15
N GLU A 184 -3.76 -28.61 16.38
CA GLU A 184 -4.85 -27.64 16.55
C GLU A 184 -6.24 -28.25 16.32
N HIS A 185 -6.36 -29.21 15.40
CA HIS A 185 -7.61 -29.90 15.19
C HIS A 185 -8.01 -30.69 16.44
N TYR A 186 -7.09 -31.47 17.01
CA TYR A 186 -7.36 -32.23 18.24
C TYR A 186 -7.63 -31.33 19.44
N ASP A 187 -6.97 -30.19 19.52
CA ASP A 187 -7.23 -29.17 20.55
C ASP A 187 -8.64 -28.57 20.44
N ARG A 188 -9.20 -28.45 19.24
CA ARG A 188 -10.57 -27.94 19.07
C ARG A 188 -11.63 -29.02 19.28
N THR A 189 -11.29 -30.27 18.99
CA THR A 189 -12.20 -31.42 19.15
C THR A 189 -12.22 -31.84 20.62
N LYS A 190 -13.33 -31.55 21.31
CA LYS A 190 -13.46 -31.50 22.78
C LYS A 190 -13.13 -32.78 23.58
N GLU A 191 -12.70 -33.86 22.95
CA GLU A 191 -12.53 -35.18 23.57
C GLU A 191 -11.10 -35.74 23.44
N ASN A 192 -10.21 -35.12 22.66
CA ASN A 192 -8.89 -35.69 22.34
C ASN A 192 -7.71 -34.83 22.84
N TRP A 193 -7.81 -34.30 24.06
CA TRP A 193 -6.76 -33.45 24.66
C TRP A 193 -5.41 -34.17 24.80
N THR A 194 -5.43 -35.46 25.10
CA THR A 194 -4.22 -36.28 25.22
C THR A 194 -3.51 -36.44 23.88
N GLN A 195 -4.27 -36.64 22.80
CA GLN A 195 -3.72 -36.65 21.44
C GLN A 195 -3.17 -35.28 21.06
N ALA A 196 -3.91 -34.21 21.34
CA ALA A 196 -3.44 -32.85 21.08
C ALA A 196 -2.09 -32.58 21.77
N VAL A 197 -1.96 -32.97 23.04
CA VAL A 197 -0.70 -32.86 23.79
C VAL A 197 0.44 -33.64 23.12
N SER A 198 0.20 -34.89 22.73
CA SER A 198 1.21 -35.70 22.04
C SER A 198 1.70 -35.01 20.76
N GLU A 199 0.78 -34.57 19.91
CA GLU A 199 1.11 -33.94 18.62
C GLU A 199 1.84 -32.60 18.83
N TYR A 200 1.52 -31.85 19.90
CA TYR A 200 2.25 -30.63 20.29
C TYR A 200 3.61 -30.92 20.91
N GLU A 201 3.78 -31.99 21.70
CA GLU A 201 5.07 -32.42 22.24
C GLU A 201 6.02 -32.82 21.10
N ASP A 202 5.52 -33.53 20.10
CA ASP A 202 6.26 -33.87 18.89
C ASP A 202 6.64 -32.60 18.11
N LEU A 203 5.70 -31.64 17.99
CA LEU A 203 5.96 -30.36 17.34
C LEU A 203 7.16 -29.63 17.96
N LEU A 204 7.27 -29.59 19.28
CA LEU A 204 8.36 -28.87 19.97
C LEU A 204 9.74 -29.49 19.76
N GLN A 205 9.82 -30.70 19.19
CA GLN A 205 11.07 -31.37 18.80
C GLN A 205 11.50 -31.02 17.36
N MET A 206 10.59 -30.47 16.55
CA MET A 206 10.86 -30.10 15.16
C MET A 206 11.56 -28.74 15.06
N GLU A 207 12.28 -28.53 13.96
CA GLU A 207 12.82 -27.21 13.62
C GLU A 207 11.70 -26.29 13.13
N MET A 208 11.47 -25.19 13.86
CA MET A 208 10.48 -24.19 13.48
C MET A 208 10.93 -22.78 13.85
N PRO A 209 10.32 -21.73 13.25
CA PRO A 209 10.63 -20.36 13.62
C PRO A 209 10.41 -20.12 15.11
N ALA A 210 11.36 -19.46 15.77
CA ALA A 210 11.37 -19.24 17.22
C ALA A 210 10.05 -18.65 17.75
N GLU A 211 9.43 -17.74 17.00
CA GLU A 211 8.14 -17.16 17.36
C GLU A 211 7.01 -18.21 17.38
N LYS A 212 6.95 -19.08 16.36
CA LYS A 212 5.97 -20.17 16.26
C LYS A 212 6.19 -21.18 17.38
N TRP A 213 7.43 -21.57 17.61
CA TRP A 213 7.82 -22.46 18.71
C TRP A 213 7.33 -21.93 20.06
N GLY A 214 7.58 -20.64 20.32
CA GLY A 214 7.16 -20.01 21.57
C GLY A 214 5.65 -20.04 21.78
N TRP A 215 4.86 -19.74 20.74
CA TRP A 215 3.40 -19.79 20.84
C TRP A 215 2.86 -21.21 20.98
N THR A 216 3.45 -22.19 20.29
CA THR A 216 3.13 -23.62 20.47
C THR A 216 3.39 -24.05 21.91
N ALA A 217 4.56 -23.72 22.46
CA ALA A 217 4.91 -24.04 23.84
C ALA A 217 3.93 -23.44 24.85
N ILE A 218 3.50 -22.19 24.64
CA ILE A 218 2.46 -21.54 25.46
C ILE A 218 1.11 -22.27 25.32
N ARG A 219 0.75 -22.70 24.11
CA ARG A 219 -0.50 -23.42 23.86
C ARG A 219 -0.50 -24.76 24.59
N LEU A 220 0.57 -25.54 24.44
CA LEU A 220 0.78 -26.80 25.16
C LEU A 220 0.68 -26.61 26.68
N CYS A 221 1.33 -25.57 27.22
CA CYS A 221 1.22 -25.23 28.64
C CYS A 221 -0.23 -24.99 29.07
N ASN A 222 -1.04 -24.31 28.25
CA ASN A 222 -2.45 -24.06 28.59
C ASN A 222 -3.25 -25.35 28.65
N ILE A 223 -2.99 -26.30 27.74
CA ILE A 223 -3.67 -27.60 27.72
C ILE A 223 -3.32 -28.38 28.99
N TYR A 224 -2.04 -28.45 29.35
CA TYR A 224 -1.61 -29.08 30.61
C TYR A 224 -2.30 -28.47 31.82
N THR A 225 -2.18 -27.15 32.02
CA THR A 225 -2.71 -26.50 33.22
C THR A 225 -4.23 -26.46 33.27
N GLY A 226 -4.89 -26.41 32.10
CA GLY A 226 -6.32 -26.17 32.02
C GLY A 226 -7.15 -27.45 31.84
N LYS A 227 -6.79 -28.30 30.88
CA LYS A 227 -7.57 -29.48 30.50
C LYS A 227 -7.12 -30.75 31.19
N LEU A 228 -5.80 -30.90 31.39
CA LEU A 228 -5.22 -32.07 32.06
C LEU A 228 -4.94 -31.85 33.56
N ASN A 229 -5.07 -30.60 34.03
CA ASN A 229 -4.78 -30.19 35.41
C ASN A 229 -3.36 -30.60 35.90
N GLU A 230 -2.40 -30.64 34.97
CA GLU A 230 -1.00 -30.93 35.26
C GLU A 230 -0.23 -29.63 35.45
N ILE A 231 0.55 -29.54 36.53
CA ILE A 231 1.32 -28.33 36.88
C ILE A 231 2.82 -28.54 36.67
N GLY A 232 3.32 -29.78 36.80
CA GLY A 232 4.77 -30.07 36.74
C GLY A 232 5.38 -29.80 35.36
N ARG A 233 4.90 -30.50 34.33
CA ARG A 233 5.39 -30.38 32.95
C ARG A 233 5.34 -28.95 32.39
N PRO A 234 4.22 -28.21 32.47
CA PRO A 234 4.18 -26.86 31.90
C PRO A 234 5.16 -25.89 32.56
N LEU A 235 5.52 -26.08 33.83
CA LEU A 235 6.54 -25.23 34.47
C LEU A 235 7.93 -25.43 33.85
N LEU A 236 8.29 -26.65 33.45
CA LEU A 236 9.55 -26.92 32.76
C LEU A 236 9.58 -26.24 31.39
N ILE A 237 8.48 -26.35 30.64
CA ILE A 237 8.33 -25.72 29.32
C ILE A 237 8.41 -24.20 29.45
N LEU A 238 7.71 -23.59 30.42
CA LEU A 238 7.75 -22.15 30.65
C LEU A 238 9.15 -21.66 31.03
N LYS A 239 9.89 -22.42 31.85
CA LYS A 239 11.28 -22.10 32.20
C LYS A 239 12.18 -22.14 30.97
N LYS A 240 12.09 -23.21 30.17
CA LYS A 240 12.84 -23.35 28.91
C LYS A 240 12.56 -22.15 27.99
N LEU A 241 11.28 -21.84 27.77
CA LEU A 241 10.85 -20.72 26.94
C LEU A 241 11.33 -19.35 27.43
N ALA A 242 11.33 -19.12 28.75
CA ALA A 242 11.79 -17.88 29.36
C ALA A 242 13.32 -17.68 29.25
N ILE A 243 14.09 -18.78 29.20
CA ILE A 243 15.55 -18.77 29.09
C ILE A 243 15.99 -18.67 27.63
N GLU A 244 15.42 -19.49 26.75
CA GLU A 244 15.85 -19.59 25.36
C GLU A 244 15.35 -18.44 24.49
N LEU A 245 14.13 -17.95 24.74
CA LEU A 245 13.46 -16.95 23.90
C LEU A 245 12.93 -15.72 24.68
N PRO A 246 13.74 -15.07 25.55
CA PRO A 246 13.28 -14.02 26.45
C PRO A 246 12.72 -12.79 25.71
N HIS A 247 13.23 -12.50 24.52
CA HIS A 247 12.84 -11.32 23.72
C HIS A 247 11.54 -11.51 22.92
N THR A 248 11.02 -12.74 22.83
CA THR A 248 9.79 -13.01 22.09
C THR A 248 8.55 -12.68 22.95
N PRO A 249 7.40 -12.34 22.34
CA PRO A 249 6.15 -12.14 23.08
C PRO A 249 5.75 -13.37 23.92
N ALA A 250 6.03 -14.57 23.41
CA ALA A 250 5.81 -15.82 24.12
C ALA A 250 6.74 -15.96 25.35
N GLY A 251 8.02 -15.63 25.21
CA GLY A 251 8.98 -15.60 26.33
C GLY A 251 8.60 -14.62 27.43
N VAL A 252 8.19 -13.39 27.08
CA VAL A 252 7.69 -12.39 28.04
C VAL A 252 6.44 -12.92 28.77
N LYS A 253 5.53 -13.58 28.04
CA LYS A 253 4.35 -14.21 28.65
C LYS A 253 4.74 -15.36 29.58
N ALA A 254 5.79 -16.13 29.25
CA ALA A 254 6.29 -17.20 30.09
C ALA A 254 6.89 -16.67 31.39
N GLN A 255 7.75 -15.65 31.32
CA GLN A 255 8.33 -14.99 32.50
C GLN A 255 7.24 -14.45 33.44
N LYS A 256 6.22 -13.79 32.88
CA LYS A 256 5.09 -13.28 33.67
C LYS A 256 4.35 -14.42 34.40
N ARG A 257 4.14 -15.56 33.75
CA ARG A 257 3.50 -16.74 34.36
C ARG A 257 4.35 -17.36 35.46
N LEU A 258 5.66 -17.46 35.25
CA LEU A 258 6.59 -17.98 36.26
C LEU A 258 6.59 -17.09 37.51
N ALA A 259 6.67 -15.77 37.34
CA ALA A 259 6.60 -14.83 38.45
C ALA A 259 5.30 -14.95 39.26
N MET A 260 4.16 -15.18 38.60
CA MET A 260 2.88 -15.43 39.29
C MET A 260 2.91 -16.71 40.13
N VAL A 261 3.49 -17.79 39.60
CA VAL A 261 3.61 -19.07 40.32
C VAL A 261 4.55 -18.94 41.52
N GLU A 262 5.65 -18.21 41.37
CA GLU A 262 6.60 -17.95 42.46
C GLU A 262 5.97 -17.10 43.57
N ALA A 263 5.24 -16.04 43.20
CA ALA A 263 4.51 -15.21 44.15
C ALA A 263 3.45 -16.03 44.91
N ALA A 264 2.69 -16.87 44.21
CA ALA A 264 1.70 -17.75 44.84
C ALA A 264 2.34 -18.75 45.81
N ARG A 265 3.50 -19.32 45.45
CA ARG A 265 4.26 -20.21 46.34
C ARG A 265 4.82 -19.49 47.57
N ALA A 266 5.32 -18.28 47.41
CA ALA A 266 5.79 -17.46 48.53
C ALA A 266 4.65 -17.13 49.51
N ALA A 267 3.49 -16.74 48.99
CA ALA A 267 2.30 -16.50 49.81
C ALA A 267 1.85 -17.76 50.57
N ALA A 268 1.79 -18.92 49.90
CA ALA A 268 1.43 -20.18 50.54
C ALA A 268 2.40 -20.58 51.67
N ARG A 269 3.71 -20.33 51.50
CA ARG A 269 4.71 -20.56 52.56
C ARG A 269 4.49 -19.66 53.77
N SER A 270 4.27 -18.36 53.56
CA SER A 270 4.01 -17.42 54.65
C SER A 270 2.74 -17.75 55.44
N GLN A 271 1.68 -18.25 54.77
CA GLN A 271 0.46 -18.69 55.45
C GLN A 271 0.68 -19.96 56.29
N ALA A 272 1.50 -20.90 55.81
CA ALA A 272 1.85 -22.10 56.56
C ALA A 272 2.68 -21.78 57.82
N GLU A 273 3.55 -20.77 57.76
CA GLU A 273 4.36 -20.31 58.90
C GLU A 273 3.50 -19.57 59.96
N LEU A 274 2.50 -18.80 59.54
CA LEU A 274 1.57 -18.09 60.44
C LEU A 274 0.47 -18.99 61.03
N GLY A 275 0.14 -20.10 60.35
CA GLY A 275 -0.84 -21.09 60.80
C GLY A 275 -0.25 -22.29 61.56
N GLY A 276 1.05 -22.24 61.91
CA GLY A 276 1.68 -23.24 62.77
C GLY A 276 0.93 -23.36 64.11
N PRO A 277 0.89 -24.57 64.72
CA PRO A 277 -0.07 -24.91 65.75
C PRO A 277 -0.01 -23.91 66.91
N SER A 278 -1.09 -23.16 67.08
CA SER A 278 -1.41 -22.50 68.35
C SER A 278 -1.64 -23.59 69.39
N GLY A 279 -0.55 -24.12 69.94
CA GLY A 279 -0.56 -25.06 71.03
C GLY A 279 -1.00 -24.34 72.30
N VAL A 280 -2.28 -24.49 72.64
CA VAL A 280 -2.80 -24.60 74.01
C VAL A 280 -3.94 -25.61 73.98
#